data_AF-A0A5M9ZWG0-F1
#
_entry.id   AF-A0A5M9ZWG0-F1
#
_cell.length_a   1.000
_cell.length_b   1.000
_cell.length_c   1.000
_cell.angle_alpha   90.00
_cell.angle_beta   90.00
_cell.angle_gamma   90.00
#
_symmetry.space_group_name_H-M   'P 1'
#
loop_
_entity.id
_entity.type
_entity.pdbx_description
1 polymer ?
#
loop_
_entity_poly.entity_id
_entity_poly.type
_entity_poly.pdbx_seq_one_letter_code
_entity_poly.pdbx_strand_id
1 'polypeptide(L)'
;MTVLDEIEFVDEPPHKQLRPERAKWGRVAITLSKPGNRGRWGIVAVYKVLATASSVRKQIIDGTFVAFRPWQTEAVVRTRDDGQAALYVRILGPRDNTSLDE
;
A
#
# COMPACT_ATOMS: atom_id res chain seq x y z
N MET A 1 -17.54 8.84 18.17
CA MET A 1 -16.67 7.65 18.41
C MET A 1 -16.12 7.25 17.05
N THR A 2 -14.96 7.81 16.69
CA THR A 2 -14.55 7.93 15.29
C THR A 2 -13.46 6.90 14.99
N VAL A 3 -13.84 5.82 14.31
CA VAL A 3 -12.98 4.69 13.91
C VAL A 3 -12.01 5.15 12.81
N LEU A 4 -10.93 5.82 13.22
CA LEU A 4 -9.87 6.35 12.35
C LEU A 4 -8.46 6.02 12.87
N ASP A 5 -8.33 5.10 13.83
CA ASP A 5 -7.12 4.90 14.63
C ASP A 5 -6.04 4.00 14.01
N GLU A 6 -6.18 3.52 12.77
CA GLU A 6 -5.43 2.31 12.37
C GLU A 6 -4.81 2.38 10.98
N ILE A 7 -4.02 3.43 10.72
CA ILE A 7 -2.93 3.36 9.73
C ILE A 7 -1.65 3.68 10.49
N GLU A 8 -0.89 2.64 10.82
CA GLU A 8 0.41 2.76 11.47
C GLU A 8 1.42 3.24 10.42
N PHE A 9 1.95 4.45 10.63
CA PHE A 9 2.95 5.05 9.78
C PHE A 9 4.33 4.82 10.38
N VAL A 10 5.26 4.30 9.60
CA VAL A 10 6.61 3.98 10.09
C VAL A 10 7.72 4.37 9.14
N ASP A 11 8.89 4.70 9.72
CA ASP A 11 10.18 4.80 9.05
C ASP A 11 10.79 3.42 8.75
N GLU A 12 10.52 2.41 9.58
CA GLU A 12 10.89 0.99 9.39
C GLU A 12 9.70 0.07 9.73
N PRO A 13 9.46 -1.01 8.96
CA PRO A 13 8.23 -1.82 9.04
C PRO A 13 7.95 -2.32 10.48
N PRO A 14 6.77 -2.04 11.07
CA PRO A 14 6.49 -2.35 12.46
C PRO A 14 5.81 -3.71 12.61
N HIS A 15 5.78 -4.18 13.85
CA HIS A 15 5.36 -5.53 14.22
C HIS A 15 3.84 -5.77 14.25
N LYS A 16 2.95 -4.77 14.10
CA LYS A 16 1.50 -4.98 14.28
C LYS A 16 0.67 -4.96 13.00
N GLN A 17 -0.12 -6.03 12.82
CA GLN A 17 -1.03 -6.26 11.71
C GLN A 17 -2.31 -5.47 11.89
N LEU A 18 -2.73 -4.83 10.81
CA LEU A 18 -4.14 -4.67 10.50
C LEU A 18 -4.48 -5.51 9.28
N ARG A 19 -5.51 -6.33 9.40
CA ARG A 19 -6.13 -7.02 8.27
C ARG A 19 -7.03 -6.02 7.54
N PRO A 20 -6.75 -5.64 6.30
CA PRO A 20 -7.68 -4.87 5.51
C PRO A 20 -8.55 -5.82 4.70
N GLU A 21 -9.85 -5.66 4.87
CA GLU A 21 -10.84 -6.18 3.94
C GLU A 21 -10.59 -5.56 2.56
N ARG A 22 -10.71 -6.35 1.49
CA ARG A 22 -10.55 -5.92 0.10
C ARG A 22 -11.36 -4.68 -0.29
N ALA A 23 -12.39 -4.30 0.46
CA ALA A 23 -13.16 -3.08 0.23
C ALA A 23 -12.42 -1.77 0.62
N LYS A 24 -11.28 -1.82 1.31
CA LYS A 24 -10.62 -0.62 1.90
C LYS A 24 -9.46 -0.04 1.08
N TRP A 25 -9.14 -0.60 -0.10
CA TRP A 25 -8.00 -0.15 -0.92
C TRP A 25 -8.09 1.31 -1.39
N GLY A 26 -9.29 1.77 -1.79
CA GLY A 26 -9.48 3.16 -2.20
C GLY A 26 -9.21 4.15 -1.06
N ARG A 27 -9.67 3.82 0.17
CA ARG A 27 -9.47 4.66 1.35
C ARG A 27 -7.99 4.71 1.78
N VAL A 28 -7.28 3.59 1.65
CA VAL A 28 -5.83 3.52 1.88
C VAL A 28 -5.09 4.44 0.92
N ALA A 29 -5.36 4.34 -0.38
CA ALA A 29 -4.73 5.18 -1.39
C ALA A 29 -5.01 6.68 -1.16
N ILE A 30 -6.26 7.04 -0.86
CA ILE A 30 -6.65 8.42 -0.51
C ILE A 30 -5.90 8.91 0.74
N THR A 31 -5.69 8.06 1.74
CA THR A 31 -5.03 8.46 2.98
C THR A 31 -3.53 8.66 2.79
N LEU A 32 -2.88 7.76 2.03
CA LEU A 32 -1.45 7.85 1.68
C LEU A 32 -1.15 9.00 0.70
N SER A 33 -2.11 9.42 -0.12
CA SER A 33 -1.90 10.50 -1.09
C SER A 33 -1.98 11.90 -0.48
N LYS A 34 -2.50 12.02 0.75
CA LYS A 34 -2.55 13.29 1.49
C LYS A 34 -1.14 13.86 1.66
N PRO A 35 -0.94 15.18 1.49
CA PRO A 35 0.39 15.81 1.53
C PRO A 35 1.24 15.42 2.75
N GLY A 36 0.65 15.34 3.95
CA GLY A 36 1.36 14.96 5.17
C GLY A 36 1.68 13.46 5.34
N ASN A 37 1.22 12.61 4.41
CA ASN A 37 1.41 11.16 4.46
C ASN A 37 2.21 10.62 3.26
N ARG A 38 2.49 11.46 2.25
CA ARG A 38 3.33 11.07 1.11
C ARG A 38 4.72 10.66 1.61
N GLY A 39 5.28 9.63 0.99
CA GLY A 39 6.56 9.04 1.38
C GLY A 39 6.50 8.08 2.58
N ARG A 40 5.40 8.06 3.34
CA ARG A 40 5.25 7.16 4.51
C ARG A 40 4.75 5.78 4.08
N TRP A 41 5.33 4.73 4.69
CA TRP A 41 4.90 3.36 4.48
C TRP A 41 3.66 3.04 5.31
N GLY A 42 2.65 2.41 4.70
CA GLY A 42 1.49 1.86 5.39
C GLY A 42 1.31 0.38 5.07
N ILE A 43 0.88 -0.42 6.05
CA ILE A 43 0.43 -1.80 5.81
C ILE A 43 -0.94 -1.75 5.15
N VAL A 44 -1.02 -2.33 3.97
CA VAL A 44 -2.23 -2.25 3.14
C VAL A 44 -2.90 -3.59 2.91
N ALA A 45 -2.22 -4.71 3.24
CA ALA A 45 -2.79 -6.05 3.31
C ALA A 45 -1.89 -7.07 4.00
N VAL A 46 -2.52 -8.12 4.53
CA VAL A 46 -1.85 -9.35 4.98
C VAL A 46 -2.44 -10.52 4.19
N TYR A 47 -1.56 -11.34 3.63
CA TYR A 47 -1.90 -12.50 2.82
C TYR A 47 -1.38 -13.76 3.50
N LYS A 48 -2.17 -14.83 3.47
CA LYS A 48 -1.71 -16.16 3.91
C LYS A 48 -0.66 -16.76 2.99
N VAL A 49 -0.62 -16.33 1.73
CA VAL A 49 0.24 -16.88 0.69
C VAL A 49 1.14 -15.77 0.14
N LEU A 50 2.46 -15.96 0.26
CA LEU A 50 3.47 -15.00 -0.19
C LEU A 50 3.35 -14.68 -1.69
N ALA A 51 3.08 -15.69 -2.53
CA ALA A 51 2.91 -15.50 -3.97
C ALA A 51 1.78 -14.52 -4.31
N THR A 52 0.67 -14.56 -3.56
CA THR A 52 -0.44 -13.63 -3.74
C THR A 52 -0.03 -12.20 -3.37
N ALA A 53 0.66 -12.03 -2.24
CA ALA A 53 1.17 -10.71 -1.83
C ALA A 53 2.12 -10.12 -2.88
N SER A 54 3.02 -10.94 -3.42
CA SER A 54 3.98 -10.53 -4.47
C SER A 54 3.30 -10.18 -5.79
N SER A 55 2.24 -10.89 -6.18
CA SER A 55 1.45 -10.55 -7.37
C SER A 55 0.76 -9.20 -7.21
N VAL A 56 0.15 -8.94 -6.05
CA VAL A 56 -0.49 -7.63 -5.79
C VAL A 56 0.54 -6.51 -5.71
N ARG A 57 1.68 -6.73 -5.05
CA ARG A 57 2.82 -5.79 -5.04
C ARG A 57 3.19 -5.36 -6.46
N LYS A 58 3.35 -6.34 -7.36
CA LYS A 58 3.70 -6.08 -8.76
C LYS A 58 2.64 -5.22 -9.45
N GLN A 59 1.36 -5.55 -9.30
CA GLN A 59 0.28 -4.74 -9.87
C GLN A 59 0.27 -3.29 -9.38
N ILE A 60 0.62 -3.05 -8.11
CA ILE A 60 0.71 -1.71 -7.53
C ILE A 60 1.88 -0.93 -8.15
N ILE A 61 3.07 -1.52 -8.20
CA ILE A 61 4.28 -0.90 -8.79
C ILE A 61 4.05 -0.61 -10.29
N ASP A 62 3.51 -1.58 -11.02
CA ASP A 62 3.23 -1.45 -12.46
C ASP A 62 2.13 -0.40 -12.73
N GLY A 63 1.35 -0.01 -11.70
CA GLY A 63 0.23 0.92 -11.83
C GLY A 63 -1.04 0.31 -12.41
N THR A 64 -1.11 -1.02 -12.49
CA THR A 64 -2.30 -1.73 -12.96
C THR A 64 -3.36 -1.89 -11.86
N PHE A 65 -2.98 -1.67 -10.60
CA PHE A 65 -3.91 -1.68 -9.48
C PHE A 65 -4.70 -0.36 -9.37
N VAL A 66 -6.00 -0.41 -9.69
CA VAL A 66 -6.89 0.77 -9.85
C VAL A 66 -6.82 1.76 -8.69
N ALA A 67 -6.77 1.29 -7.44
CA ALA A 67 -6.76 2.17 -6.27
C ALA A 67 -5.56 3.12 -6.23
N PHE A 68 -4.41 2.71 -6.78
CA PHE A 68 -3.16 3.48 -6.75
C PHE A 68 -2.79 4.11 -8.10
N ARG A 69 -3.62 3.90 -9.14
CA ARG A 69 -3.32 4.26 -10.53
C ARG A 69 -2.95 5.75 -10.77
N PRO A 70 -3.57 6.76 -10.12
CA PRO A 70 -3.15 8.15 -10.34
C PRO A 70 -1.86 8.53 -9.60
N TRP A 71 -1.27 7.59 -8.84
CA TRP A 71 -0.14 7.86 -7.97
C TRP A 71 1.09 7.04 -8.37
N GLN A 72 2.27 7.64 -8.24
CA GLN A 72 3.51 6.89 -8.21
C GLN A 72 3.62 6.21 -6.85
N THR A 73 3.83 4.90 -6.84
CA THR A 73 3.85 4.10 -5.62
C THR A 73 5.05 3.20 -5.56
N GLU A 74 5.49 2.91 -4.34
CA GLU A 74 6.36 1.79 -4.07
C GLU A 74 5.62 0.78 -3.20
N ALA A 75 5.95 -0.50 -3.40
CA ALA A 75 5.34 -1.58 -2.65
C ALA A 75 6.38 -2.64 -2.27
N VAL A 76 6.31 -3.14 -1.03
CA VAL A 76 7.20 -4.17 -0.50
C VAL A 76 6.38 -5.24 0.20
N VAL A 77 6.82 -6.49 0.07
CA VAL A 77 6.23 -7.62 0.80
C VAL A 77 7.24 -8.12 1.81
N ARG A 78 6.80 -8.35 3.06
CA ARG A 78 7.60 -8.99 4.10
C ARG A 78 6.86 -10.20 4.66
N THR A 79 7.58 -11.30 4.78
CA THR A 79 7.11 -12.45 5.56
C THR A 79 7.15 -12.11 7.04
N ARG A 80 6.18 -12.62 7.78
CA ARG A 80 5.99 -12.40 9.19
C ARG A 80 6.27 -13.67 9.98
N ASP A 81 6.45 -13.51 11.29
CA ASP A 81 6.71 -14.61 12.22
C ASP A 81 5.57 -15.64 12.28
N ASP A 82 4.34 -15.24 11.94
CA ASP A 82 3.17 -16.12 11.83
C ASP A 82 3.04 -16.81 10.46
N GLY A 83 4.06 -16.72 9.61
CA GLY A 83 4.11 -17.31 8.27
C GLY A 83 3.28 -16.56 7.21
N GLN A 84 2.60 -15.48 7.59
CA GLN A 84 1.83 -14.64 6.66
C GLN A 84 2.75 -13.62 5.96
N ALA A 85 2.27 -13.05 4.86
CA ALA A 85 2.97 -12.03 4.09
C ALA A 85 2.26 -10.68 4.19
N ALA A 86 2.90 -9.67 4.78
CA ALA A 86 2.40 -8.30 4.83
C ALA A 86 2.85 -7.51 3.60
N LEU A 87 1.93 -6.78 2.99
CA LEU A 87 2.17 -5.85 1.90
C LEU A 87 2.16 -4.42 2.45
N TYR A 88 3.25 -3.72 2.20
CA TYR A 88 3.47 -2.32 2.52
C TYR A 88 3.42 -1.50 1.24
N VAL A 89 2.80 -0.33 1.29
CA VAL A 89 2.76 0.61 0.17
C VAL A 89 3.03 2.03 0.67
N ARG A 90 3.76 2.81 -0.13
CA ARG A 90 3.86 4.26 0.02
C ARG A 90 3.54 4.96 -1.30
N ILE A 91 2.92 6.13 -1.21
CA ILE A 91 2.70 7.02 -2.36
C ILE A 91 3.79 8.09 -2.36
N LEU A 92 4.53 8.19 -3.46
CA LEU A 92 5.59 9.18 -3.63
C LEU A 92 5.05 10.52 -4.14
N GLY A 93 4.03 10.45 -5.00
CA GLY A 93 3.46 11.63 -5.66
C GLY A 93 2.44 11.26 -6.72
N PRO A 94 1.90 12.22 -7.46
CA PRO A 94 1.18 11.94 -8.70
C PRO A 94 2.08 11.16 -9.65
N ARG A 95 1.50 10.19 -10.37
CA ARG A 95 2.22 9.55 -11.46
C ARG A 95 2.37 10.58 -12.57
N ASP A 96 3.61 10.89 -12.95
CA ASP A 96 3.88 11.75 -14.10
C ASP A 96 3.27 11.07 -15.34
N ASN A 97 2.20 11.65 -15.88
CA ASN A 97 1.54 11.16 -17.10
C ASN A 97 2.24 11.66 -18.37
N THR A 98 3.39 12.31 -18.23
CA THR A 98 4.14 13.00 -19.29
C THR A 98 4.85 12.05 -20.27
N SER A 99 4.39 10.79 -20.37
CA SER A 99 4.94 9.80 -21.32
C SER A 99 3.87 8.90 -21.94
N LEU A 100 2.62 9.37 -22.04
CA LEU A 100 1.52 8.67 -22.73
C LEU A 100 0.99 9.44 -23.96
N ASP A 101 1.75 10.43 -24.45
CA ASP A 101 1.48 11.24 -25.65
C ASP A 101 2.74 11.32 -26.55
N GLU A 102 3.41 10.18 -26.81
CA GLU A 102 4.35 10.02 -27.94
C GLU A 102 3.88 8.89 -28.86
#